data_AF-A0A8T0MPS8-F1
#
_entry.id   AF-A0A8T0MPS8-F1
#
_cell.length_a   1.000
_cell.length_b   1.000
_cell.length_c   1.000
_cell.angle_alpha   90.00
_cell.angle_beta   90.00
_cell.angle_gamma   90.00
#
_symmetry.space_group_name_H-M   'P 1'
#
loop_
_entity.id
_entity.type
_entity.pdbx_description
1 polymer ?
#
loop_
_entity_poly.entity_id
_entity_poly.type
_entity_poly.pdbx_seq_one_letter_code
_entity_poly.pdbx_strand_id
1 'polypeptide(L)'
;MPRGSLHFIIHELRAGISLAWPKRFQIIEGIAQGVVYLHRHSRPRTVHGDRKPSNILLDSDMTPRIIDFGLAQVLSYEDEKDTGLVAGTL
;
A
#
# COMPACT_ATOMS: atom_id res chain seq x y z
N MET A 1 -7.21 12.59 -0.92
CA MET A 1 -5.92 12.93 -0.29
C MET A 1 -5.23 14.01 -1.11
N PRO A 2 -4.57 14.99 -0.48
CA PRO A 2 -4.11 16.21 -1.16
C PRO A 2 -2.93 15.99 -2.12
N ARG A 3 -2.12 14.93 -1.97
CA ARG A 3 -0.97 14.65 -2.85
C ARG A 3 -1.19 13.56 -3.89
N GLY A 4 -2.43 13.07 -3.99
CA GLY A 4 -2.77 12.01 -4.94
C GLY A 4 -2.13 10.67 -4.59
N SER A 5 -1.97 9.83 -5.61
CA SER A 5 -1.40 8.49 -5.47
C SER A 5 0.14 8.51 -5.54
N LEU A 6 0.77 7.47 -5.01
CA LEU A 6 2.21 7.27 -5.15
C LEU A 6 2.59 7.12 -6.63
N HIS A 7 1.71 6.56 -7.48
CA HIS A 7 1.90 6.54 -8.93
C HIS A 7 2.04 7.95 -9.52
N PHE A 8 1.14 8.88 -9.15
CA PHE A 8 1.23 10.29 -9.55
C PHE A 8 2.56 10.91 -9.10
N ILE A 9 2.99 10.64 -7.87
CA ILE A 9 4.23 11.20 -7.33
C ILE A 9 5.49 10.64 -8.02
N ILE A 10 5.47 9.37 -8.43
CA ILE A 10 6.59 8.74 -9.14
C ILE A 10 6.67 9.22 -10.60
N HIS A 11 5.52 9.39 -11.28
CA HIS A 11 5.47 9.61 -12.73
C HIS A 11 5.15 11.06 -13.15
N GLU A 12 4.37 11.80 -12.36
CA GLU A 12 3.83 13.13 -12.71
C GLU A 12 4.35 14.28 -11.84
N LEU A 13 5.23 14.03 -10.88
CA LEU A 13 6.09 15.10 -10.35
C LEU A 13 7.00 15.59 -11.48
N ARG A 14 6.46 16.53 -12.26
CA ARG A 14 7.11 17.28 -13.32
C ARG A 14 8.45 17.80 -12.83
N ALA A 15 9.50 17.43 -13.56
CA ALA A 15 10.83 18.04 -13.61
C ALA A 15 11.08 19.14 -12.56
N GLY A 16 11.42 18.76 -11.32
CA GLY A 16 11.83 19.73 -10.29
C GLY A 16 11.68 19.28 -8.85
N ILE A 17 10.68 18.44 -8.55
CA ILE A 17 10.49 17.89 -7.19
C ILE A 17 11.16 16.51 -7.14
N SER A 18 12.48 16.49 -6.98
CA SER A 18 13.19 15.26 -6.65
C SER A 18 12.91 14.92 -5.19
N LEU A 19 12.15 13.84 -4.95
CA LEU A 19 12.03 13.26 -3.62
C LEU A 19 13.42 12.83 -3.14
N ALA A 20 13.96 13.49 -2.12
CA ALA A 20 15.22 13.08 -1.50
C ALA A 20 15.11 11.65 -0.94
N TRP A 21 16.20 10.89 -0.99
CA TRP A 21 16.23 9.50 -0.54
C TRP A 21 15.64 9.27 0.86
N PRO A 22 15.92 10.12 1.88
CA PRO A 22 15.33 9.94 3.21
C PRO A 22 13.79 9.95 3.19
N LYS A 23 13.18 10.79 2.35
CA LYS A 23 11.72 10.86 2.23
C LYS A 23 11.16 9.64 1.51
N ARG A 24 11.87 9.10 0.51
CA ARG A 24 11.50 7.82 -0.14
C ARG A 24 11.52 6.67 0.86
N PHE A 25 12.56 6.62 1.69
CA PHE A 25 12.68 5.60 2.72
C PHE A 25 11.53 5.66 3.73
N GLN A 26 11.15 6.86 4.20
CA GLN A 26 9.98 7.05 5.07
C GLN A 26 8.68 6.52 4.43
N ILE A 27 8.47 6.76 3.13
CA ILE A 27 7.30 6.26 2.40
C ILE A 27 7.34 4.71 2.33
N ILE A 28 8.50 4.13 1.98
CA ILE A 28 8.66 2.67 1.91
C ILE A 28 8.39 2.02 3.26
N GLU A 29 8.95 2.58 4.33
CA GLU A 29 8.74 2.11 5.70
C GLU A 29 7.27 2.16 6.09
N GLY A 30 6.58 3.28 5.85
CA GLY A 30 5.15 3.41 6.16
C GLY A 30 4.28 2.42 5.37
N ILE A 31 4.60 2.15 4.10
CA ILE A 31 3.92 1.12 3.30
C ILE A 31 4.13 -0.26 3.92
N ALA A 32 5.37 -0.60 4.30
CA ALA A 32 5.69 -1.88 4.92
C ALA A 32 4.96 -2.06 6.26
N GLN A 33 4.93 -1.02 7.09
CA GLN A 33 4.17 -1.01 8.35
C GLN A 33 2.67 -1.20 8.11
N GLY A 34 2.09 -0.53 7.11
CA GLY A 34 0.68 -0.72 6.73
C GLY A 34 0.38 -2.16 6.30
N VAL A 35 1.25 -2.77 5.51
CA VAL A 35 1.11 -4.18 5.10
C VAL A 35 1.22 -5.12 6.29
N VAL A 36 2.19 -4.92 7.18
CA VAL A 36 2.35 -5.71 8.41
C VAL A 36 1.13 -5.57 9.32
N TYR A 37 0.57 -4.36 9.43
CA TYR A 37 -0.66 -4.13 10.18
C TYR A 37 -1.81 -4.95 9.62
N LEU A 38 -2.07 -4.88 8.31
CA LEU A 38 -3.15 -5.64 7.67
C LEU A 38 -2.99 -7.16 7.88
N HIS A 39 -1.77 -7.68 7.80
CA HIS A 39 -1.54 -9.13 7.93
C HIS A 39 -1.58 -9.64 9.37
N ARG A 40 -1.05 -8.88 10.34
CA ARG A 40 -0.78 -9.42 11.69
C ARG A 40 -1.64 -8.80 12.78
N HIS A 41 -2.05 -7.54 12.61
CA HIS A 41 -2.64 -6.74 13.67
C HIS A 41 -4.10 -6.36 13.40
N SER A 42 -4.52 -6.30 12.13
CA SER A 42 -5.92 -6.07 11.78
C SER A 42 -6.79 -7.24 12.25
N ARG A 43 -8.00 -6.91 12.71
CA ARG A 43 -9.01 -7.89 13.11
C ARG A 43 -10.30 -7.56 12.36
N PRO A 44 -10.71 -8.39 11.39
CA PRO A 44 -10.07 -9.65 10.98
C PRO A 44 -8.80 -9.42 10.14
N ARG A 45 -7.90 -10.42 10.10
CA ARG A 45 -6.67 -10.34 9.29
C ARG A 45 -7.03 -10.19 7.82
N THR A 46 -6.36 -9.29 7.11
CA THR A 46 -6.73 -8.94 5.74
C THR A 46 -5.52 -9.01 4.82
N VAL A 47 -5.62 -9.78 3.73
CA VAL A 47 -4.66 -9.76 2.62
C VAL A 47 -5.19 -8.80 1.57
N HIS A 48 -4.43 -7.75 1.23
CA HIS A 48 -4.91 -6.68 0.33
C HIS A 48 -5.20 -7.12 -1.11
N GLY A 49 -4.47 -8.11 -1.63
CA GLY A 49 -4.66 -8.62 -3.00
C GLY A 49 -4.09 -7.75 -4.13
N ASP A 50 -4.11 -6.42 -4.01
CA ASP A 50 -3.64 -5.53 -5.10
C ASP A 50 -2.62 -4.47 -4.65
N ARG A 51 -1.34 -4.85 -4.56
CA ARG A 51 -0.25 -3.97 -4.10
C ARG A 51 0.40 -3.23 -5.28
N LYS A 52 -0.16 -2.08 -5.66
CA LYS A 52 0.39 -1.22 -6.72
C LYS A 52 0.51 0.25 -6.26
N PRO A 53 1.41 1.05 -6.86
CA PRO A 53 1.59 2.46 -6.47
C PRO A 53 0.33 3.33 -6.60
N SER A 54 -0.63 2.98 -7.47
CA SER A 54 -1.91 3.69 -7.57
C SER A 54 -2.84 3.43 -6.39
N ASN A 55 -2.65 2.32 -5.67
CA ASN A 55 -3.39 1.94 -4.45
C ASN A 55 -2.73 2.45 -3.16
N ILE A 56 -1.78 3.38 -3.28
CA ILE A 56 -1.13 4.04 -2.14
C ILE A 56 -1.37 5.53 -2.30
N LEU A 57 -2.15 6.13 -1.41
CA LEU A 57 -2.31 7.58 -1.36
C LEU A 57 -1.33 8.20 -0.38
N LEU A 58 -0.93 9.44 -0.65
CA LEU A 58 -0.09 10.22 0.25
C LEU A 58 -0.89 11.39 0.82
N ASP A 59 -0.86 11.56 2.14
CA ASP A 59 -1.45 12.73 2.79
C ASP A 59 -0.54 13.97 2.74
N SER A 60 -0.96 15.04 3.41
CA SER A 60 -0.23 16.31 3.51
C SER A 60 1.17 16.15 4.11
N ASP A 61 1.44 15.07 4.85
CA ASP A 61 2.70 14.85 5.54
C ASP A 61 3.63 13.87 4.79
N MET A 62 3.21 13.40 3.60
CA MET A 62 3.84 12.30 2.86
C MET A 62 3.70 10.95 3.58
N THR A 63 2.72 10.80 4.46
CA THR A 63 2.45 9.52 5.09
C THR A 63 1.65 8.65 4.11
N PRO A 64 2.12 7.43 3.80
CA PRO A 64 1.42 6.54 2.88
C PRO A 64 0.19 5.92 3.54
N ARG A 65 -0.89 5.79 2.76
CA ARG A 65 -2.10 5.07 3.12
C ARG A 65 -2.48 4.10 2.03
N ILE A 66 -2.63 2.84 2.41
CA ILE A 66 -3.08 1.77 1.52
C ILE A 66 -4.59 1.94 1.31
N ILE A 67 -5.00 1.97 0.05
CA ILE A 67 -6.39 2.11 -0.39
C ILE A 67 -6.75 1.00 -1.38
N ASP A 68 -8.05 0.89 -1.69
CA ASP A 68 -8.61 -0.06 -2.65
C ASP A 68 -8.47 -1.54 -2.23
N PHE A 69 -9.31 -1.91 -1.26
CA PHE A 69 -9.47 -3.27 -0.76
C PHE A 69 -10.42 -4.11 -1.64
N GLY A 70 -10.67 -3.74 -2.90
CA GLY A 70 -11.62 -4.43 -3.77
C GLY A 70 -11.26 -5.90 -4.05
N LEU A 71 -9.99 -6.25 -3.93
CA LEU A 71 -9.48 -7.63 -4.02
C LEU A 71 -9.02 -8.19 -2.66
N ALA A 72 -9.38 -7.51 -1.56
CA ALA A 72 -8.93 -7.91 -0.25
C ALA A 72 -9.67 -9.15 0.23
N GLN A 73 -8.91 -10.10 0.77
CA GLN A 73 -9.44 -11.31 1.37
C GLN A 73 -9.29 -11.23 2.88
N VAL A 74 -10.42 -11.43 3.57
CA VAL A 74 -10.46 -11.57 5.02
C VAL A 74 -10.11 -13.02 5.35
N LEU A 75 -9.02 -13.22 6.08
CA LEU A 75 -8.60 -14.55 6.53
C LEU A 75 -9.32 -14.87 7.84
N SER A 76 -10.05 -15.99 7.86
CA SER A 76 -10.44 -16.61 9.12
C SER A 76 -9.22 -17.31 9.74
N TYR A 77 -9.27 -17.60 11.04
CA TYR A 77 -8.18 -18.31 11.72
C TYR A 77 -7.96 -19.74 11.20
N GLU A 78 -8.89 -20.26 10.38
CA GLU A 78 -8.82 -21.60 9.78
C GLU A 78 -8.19 -21.59 8.37
N ASP A 79 -8.07 -20.42 7.72
CA ASP A 79 -7.64 -20.26 6.32
C ASP A 79 -6.12 -20.16 6.10
N GLU A 80 -5.30 -20.35 7.15
CA GLU A 80 -3.83 -20.27 7.05
C GLU A 80 -3.21 -21.29 6.06
N LYS A 81 -4.00 -22.22 5.51
CA LYS A 81 -3.55 -23.28 4.60
C LYS A 81 -3.85 -23.09 3.11
N ASP A 82 -4.62 -22.07 2.70
CA ASP A 82 -5.04 -21.96 1.29
C ASP A 82 -4.89 -20.55 0.71
N THR A 83 -3.65 -20.03 0.64
CA THR A 83 -3.35 -18.75 -0.04
C THR A 83 -2.98 -18.94 -1.52
N GLY A 84 -3.62 -19.89 -2.21
CA GLY A 84 -3.32 -20.26 -3.60
C GLY A 84 -3.90 -19.33 -4.68
N LEU A 85 -4.52 -18.20 -4.31
CA LEU A 85 -5.09 -17.28 -5.30
C LEU A 85 -4.07 -16.25 -5.77
N VAL A 86 -3.47 -16.48 -6.93
CA VAL A 86 -2.69 -15.46 -7.65
C VAL A 86 -3.67 -14.44 -8.22
N ALA A 87 -3.84 -13.31 -7.52
CA ALA A 87 -4.56 -12.14 -8.02
C ALA A 87 -3.61 -10.94 -8.00
N GLY A 88 -3.51 -10.25 -9.13
CA GLY A 88 -2.62 -9.12 -9.36
C GLY A 88 -2.68 -8.71 -10.82
N THR A 89 -2.36 -7.45 -11.13
CA THR A 89 -2.24 -6.99 -12.52
C THR A 89 -0.79 -7.20 -12.98
N LEU A 90 -0.59 -7.79 -14.17
CA LEU A 90 0.71 -7.95 -14.82
C LEU A 90 1.31 -6.60 -15.25
#